data_AF-A0A497JBP3-F1
#
_entry.id   AF-A0A497JBP3-F1
#
_cell.length_a   1.000
_cell.length_b   1.000
_cell.length_c   1.000
_cell.angle_alpha   90.00
_cell.angle_beta   90.00
_cell.angle_gamma   90.00
#
_symmetry.space_group_name_H-M   'P 1'
#
loop_
_entity.id
_entity.type
_entity.pdbx_description
1 polymer ?
#
loop_
_entity_poly.entity_id
_entity_poly.type
_entity_poly.pdbx_seq_one_letter_code
_entity_poly.pdbx_strand_id
1 'polypeptide(L)'
;MEDEILEILKKLPGLNCKQCGYNSCEELAGRIAKGLAKFEDCVVIKAGKKVILKIDDKEVPLGKFVQNFMKNVTLGMISSLKEVELKPGSTIELRFKVGEDDLR
;
A
#
# COMPACT_ATOMS: atom_id res chain seq x y z
N MET A 1 -26.28 -10.57 -4.26
CA MET A 1 -25.51 -9.73 -5.21
C MET A 1 -24.80 -8.61 -4.46
N GLU A 2 -25.50 -7.91 -3.55
CA GLU A 2 -24.89 -6.89 -2.68
C GLU A 2 -23.83 -7.48 -1.71
N ASP A 3 -24.11 -8.64 -1.11
CA ASP A 3 -23.16 -9.33 -0.21
C ASP A 3 -21.84 -9.73 -0.91
N GLU A 4 -21.91 -10.11 -2.18
CA GLU A 4 -20.74 -10.51 -2.97
C GLU A 4 -19.82 -9.33 -3.26
N ILE A 5 -20.40 -8.16 -3.58
CA ILE A 5 -19.65 -6.92 -3.78
C ILE A 5 -18.92 -6.52 -2.50
N LEU A 6 -19.59 -6.66 -1.34
CA LEU A 6 -19.00 -6.34 -0.05
C LEU A 6 -17.79 -7.24 0.27
N GLU A 7 -17.88 -8.55 -0.01
CA GLU A 7 -16.77 -9.49 0.19
C GLU A 7 -15.59 -9.23 -0.75
N ILE A 8 -15.85 -8.79 -1.99
CA ILE A 8 -14.80 -8.37 -2.92
C ILE A 8 -14.17 -7.05 -2.45
N LEU A 9 -14.97 -6.09 -1.99
CA LEU A 9 -14.51 -4.79 -1.55
C LEU A 9 -13.55 -4.91 -0.35
N LYS A 10 -13.83 -5.81 0.60
CA LYS A 10 -12.93 -6.11 1.73
C LYS A 10 -11.54 -6.60 1.30
N LYS A 11 -11.42 -7.19 0.11
CA LYS A 11 -10.14 -7.68 -0.46
C LYS A 11 -9.41 -6.60 -1.27
N LEU A 12 -10.07 -5.49 -1.59
CA LEU A 12 -9.45 -4.35 -2.26
C LEU A 12 -8.75 -3.44 -1.24
N PRO A 13 -7.73 -2.66 -1.65
CA PRO A 13 -6.99 -1.78 -0.73
C PRO A 13 -7.80 -0.63 -0.10
N GLY A 14 -9.02 -0.36 -0.56
CA GLY A 14 -9.87 0.71 -0.02
C GLY A 14 -9.39 2.14 -0.27
N LEU A 15 -8.35 2.35 -1.09
CA LEU A 15 -7.72 3.65 -1.29
C LEU A 15 -8.50 4.63 -2.17
N ASN A 16 -9.49 4.17 -2.93
CA ASN A 16 -10.28 4.97 -3.89
C ASN A 16 -9.42 5.88 -4.81
N CYS A 17 -8.23 5.41 -5.19
CA CYS A 17 -7.22 6.22 -5.90
C CYS A 17 -7.54 6.53 -7.38
N LYS A 18 -8.55 5.87 -7.96
CA LYS A 18 -8.99 5.99 -9.36
C LYS A 18 -7.96 5.64 -10.45
N GLN A 19 -6.79 5.15 -10.06
CA GLN A 19 -5.70 4.84 -10.99
C GLN A 19 -5.95 3.61 -11.89
N CYS A 20 -6.97 2.81 -11.57
CA CYS A 20 -7.44 1.70 -12.43
C CYS A 20 -8.56 2.11 -13.40
N GLY A 21 -8.93 3.40 -13.45
CA GLY A 21 -9.97 3.92 -14.34
C GLY A 21 -11.40 3.92 -13.76
N TYR A 22 -11.61 3.34 -12.58
CA TYR A 22 -12.90 3.35 -11.87
C TYR A 22 -12.95 4.46 -10.81
N ASN A 23 -14.14 4.96 -10.48
CA ASN A 23 -14.32 6.09 -9.55
C ASN A 23 -14.11 5.71 -8.08
N SER A 24 -14.31 4.44 -7.74
CA SER A 24 -14.12 3.92 -6.39
C SER A 24 -13.71 2.44 -6.42
N CYS A 25 -13.19 1.97 -5.29
CA CYS A 25 -12.94 0.55 -5.06
C CYS A 25 -14.25 -0.25 -5.09
N GLU A 26 -15.37 0.34 -4.66
CA GLU A 26 -16.69 -0.27 -4.73
C GLU A 26 -17.16 -0.46 -6.18
N GLU A 27 -16.91 0.53 -7.06
CA GLU A 27 -17.22 0.39 -8.49
C GLU A 27 -16.42 -0.77 -9.10
N LEU A 28 -15.11 -0.84 -8.81
CA LEU A 28 -14.28 -1.96 -9.25
C LEU A 28 -14.80 -3.30 -8.67
N ALA A 29 -15.18 -3.34 -7.39
CA ALA A 29 -15.73 -4.54 -6.77
C ALA A 29 -17.02 -5.02 -7.48
N GLY A 30 -17.91 -4.09 -7.82
CA GLY A 30 -19.12 -4.38 -8.60
C GLY A 30 -18.84 -4.91 -10.01
N ARG A 31 -17.76 -4.44 -10.66
CA ARG A 31 -17.32 -4.99 -11.96
C ARG A 31 -16.75 -6.40 -11.83
N ILE A 32 -15.96 -6.65 -10.78
CA ILE A 32 -15.39 -7.98 -10.50
C ILE A 32 -16.52 -8.99 -10.22
N ALA A 33 -17.52 -8.62 -9.39
CA ALA A 33 -18.68 -9.47 -9.09
C ALA A 33 -19.46 -9.88 -10.35
N LYS A 34 -19.50 -8.99 -11.36
CA LYS A 34 -20.15 -9.25 -12.66
C LYS A 34 -19.25 -10.00 -13.65
N GLY A 35 -18.03 -10.36 -13.28
CA GLY A 35 -17.04 -10.98 -14.18
C GLY A 35 -16.49 -10.03 -15.25
N LEU A 36 -16.68 -8.72 -15.10
CA LEU A 36 -16.26 -7.70 -16.07
C LEU A 36 -14.88 -7.10 -15.78
N ALA A 37 -14.29 -7.44 -14.64
CA ALA A 37 -12.96 -6.99 -14.21
C ALA A 37 -12.31 -8.06 -13.32
N LYS A 38 -11.02 -7.91 -13.04
CA LYS A 38 -10.24 -8.79 -12.15
C LYS A 38 -9.58 -7.99 -11.03
N PHE A 39 -9.16 -8.66 -9.96
CA PHE A 39 -8.42 -8.01 -8.87
C PHE A 39 -7.13 -7.35 -9.37
N GLU A 40 -6.46 -7.95 -10.35
CA GLU A 40 -5.23 -7.46 -10.97
C GLU A 40 -5.43 -6.17 -11.79
N ASP A 41 -6.67 -5.78 -12.08
CA ASP A 41 -6.97 -4.47 -12.69
C ASP A 41 -6.74 -3.33 -11.68
N CYS A 42 -6.78 -3.63 -10.37
CA CYS A 42 -6.32 -2.69 -9.37
C CYS A 42 -4.80 -2.52 -9.47
N VAL A 43 -4.36 -1.34 -9.91
CA VAL A 43 -2.92 -1.03 -10.03
C VAL A 43 -2.12 -1.20 -8.74
N VAL A 44 -2.75 -1.08 -7.57
CA VAL A 44 -2.10 -1.26 -6.26
C VAL A 44 -1.87 -2.74 -5.99
N ILE A 45 -2.87 -3.60 -6.24
CA ILE A 45 -2.71 -5.06 -6.15
C ILE A 45 -1.65 -5.53 -7.15
N LYS A 46 -1.77 -5.11 -8.41
CA LYS A 46 -0.83 -5.46 -9.48
C LYS A 46 0.62 -5.04 -9.18
N ALA A 47 0.81 -3.88 -8.53
CA ALA A 47 2.14 -3.40 -8.16
C ALA A 47 2.80 -4.25 -7.06
N GLY A 48 2.02 -5.03 -6.31
CA GLY A 48 2.46 -5.79 -5.15
C GLY A 48 2.84 -4.91 -3.96
N LYS A 49 3.13 -5.57 -2.83
CA LYS A 49 3.66 -4.91 -1.62
C LYS A 49 5.18 -4.87 -1.70
N LYS A 50 5.74 -3.66 -1.69
CA LYS A 50 7.20 -3.40 -1.60
C LYS A 50 7.60 -2.80 -0.26
N VAL A 51 6.68 -2.13 0.40
CA VAL A 51 6.87 -1.53 1.73
C VAL A 51 5.67 -1.87 2.60
N ILE A 52 5.95 -2.22 3.85
CA ILE A 52 4.94 -2.51 4.87
C ILE A 52 4.99 -1.36 5.87
N LEU A 53 3.96 -0.54 5.92
CA LEU A 53 3.74 0.44 6.98
C LEU A 53 2.72 -0.13 7.96
N LYS A 54 3.04 -0.09 9.25
CA LYS A 54 2.12 -0.50 10.31
C LYS A 54 1.90 0.63 11.30
N ILE A 55 0.66 0.77 11.76
CA ILE A 55 0.31 1.50 12.98
C ILE A 55 -0.10 0.42 13.98
N ASP A 56 0.67 0.29 15.05
CA ASP A 56 0.66 -0.89 15.92
C ASP A 56 0.83 -2.18 15.08
N ASP A 57 -0.12 -3.10 15.15
CA ASP A 57 -0.14 -4.33 14.36
C ASP A 57 -0.95 -4.25 13.07
N LYS A 58 -1.52 -3.07 12.75
CA LYS A 58 -2.38 -2.89 11.57
C LYS A 58 -1.60 -2.38 10.38
N GLU A 59 -1.62 -3.14 9.29
CA GLU A 59 -1.03 -2.70 8.02
C GLU A 59 -1.86 -1.58 7.38
N VAL A 60 -1.17 -0.52 6.98
CA VAL A 60 -1.75 0.61 6.23
C VAL A 60 -1.59 0.33 4.74
N PRO A 61 -2.68 0.27 3.95
CA PRO A 61 -2.58 0.10 2.50
C PRO A 61 -1.85 1.29 1.87
N LEU A 62 -0.86 0.99 1.03
CA LEU A 62 -0.06 2.03 0.36
C LEU A 62 -0.24 1.95 -1.16
N GLY A 63 -0.57 3.09 -1.76
CA GLY A 63 -0.57 3.24 -3.22
C GLY A 63 0.85 3.12 -3.81
N LYS A 64 0.95 2.84 -5.11
CA LYS A 64 2.23 2.65 -5.82
C LYS A 64 3.20 3.82 -5.62
N PHE A 65 2.69 5.05 -5.66
CA PHE A 65 3.49 6.26 -5.45
C PHE A 65 4.11 6.29 -4.05
N VAL A 66 3.29 6.10 -2.99
CA VAL A 66 3.75 6.17 -1.59
C VAL A 66 4.76 5.07 -1.28
N GLN A 67 4.55 3.86 -1.79
CA GLN A 67 5.53 2.76 -1.63
C GLN A 67 6.88 3.12 -2.25
N ASN A 68 6.90 3.67 -3.46
CA ASN A 68 8.14 4.08 -4.12
C ASN A 68 8.79 5.27 -3.41
N PHE A 69 8.00 6.25 -2.97
CA PHE A 69 8.47 7.41 -2.23
C PHE A 69 9.19 7.00 -0.95
N MET A 70 8.53 6.21 -0.09
CA MET A 70 9.13 5.74 1.17
C MET A 70 10.39 4.93 0.91
N LYS A 71 10.37 3.98 -0.03
CA LYS A 71 11.56 3.20 -0.39
C LYS A 71 12.74 4.09 -0.80
N ASN A 72 12.50 5.05 -1.69
CA ASN A 72 13.57 5.91 -2.21
C ASN A 72 14.11 6.86 -1.14
N VAL A 73 13.25 7.46 -0.33
CA VAL A 73 13.66 8.34 0.79
C VAL A 73 14.48 7.56 1.81
N THR A 74 14.02 6.38 2.24
CA THR A 74 14.75 5.55 3.20
C THR A 74 16.11 5.10 2.66
N LEU A 75 16.19 4.68 1.39
CA LEU A 75 17.47 4.32 0.78
C LEU A 75 18.41 5.53 0.65
N GLY A 76 17.89 6.69 0.28
CA GLY A 76 18.66 7.94 0.24
C GLY A 76 19.21 8.31 1.62
N MET A 77 18.38 8.25 2.66
CA MET A 77 18.80 8.45 4.05
C MET A 77 19.93 7.51 4.43
N ILE A 78 19.78 6.20 4.20
CA ILE A 78 20.79 5.20 4.53
C ILE A 78 22.10 5.44 3.76
N SER A 79 22.02 5.86 2.49
CA SER A 79 23.22 6.14 1.68
C SER A 79 24.09 7.28 2.22
N SER A 80 23.53 8.17 3.04
CA SER A 80 24.28 9.25 3.71
C SER A 80 24.90 8.84 5.06
N LEU A 81 24.59 7.64 5.56
CA LEU A 81 25.12 7.14 6.83
C LEU A 81 26.53 6.54 6.64
N LYS A 82 27.36 6.64 7.66
CA LYS A 82 28.67 5.99 7.70
C LYS A 82 28.53 4.53 8.12
N GLU A 83 29.37 3.66 7.58
CA GLU A 83 29.52 2.26 8.01
C GLU A 83 28.26 1.39 7.85
N VAL A 84 27.40 1.68 6.86
CA VAL A 84 26.24 0.83 6.52
C VAL A 84 26.47 0.12 5.19
N GLU A 85 26.36 -1.21 5.17
CA GLU A 85 26.41 -2.03 3.96
C GLU A 85 25.05 -2.68 3.71
N LEU A 86 24.49 -2.50 2.51
CA LEU A 86 23.26 -3.16 2.07
C LEU A 86 23.58 -4.25 1.05
N LYS A 87 22.99 -5.44 1.23
CA LYS A 87 23.13 -6.57 0.32
C LYS A 87 21.78 -6.92 -0.30
N PRO A 88 21.75 -7.56 -1.48
CA PRO A 88 20.50 -8.12 -2.01
C PRO A 88 19.84 -9.02 -0.96
N GLY A 89 18.56 -8.76 -0.66
CA GLY A 89 17.81 -9.48 0.38
C GLY A 89 17.87 -8.86 1.78
N SER A 90 18.68 -7.81 2.01
CA SER A 90 18.63 -7.04 3.26
C SER A 90 17.23 -6.49 3.52
N THR A 91 16.78 -6.57 4.77
CA THR A 91 15.54 -5.94 5.24
C THR A 91 15.89 -4.68 6.03
N ILE A 92 15.18 -3.59 5.76
CA ILE A 92 15.32 -2.33 6.48
C ILE A 92 14.06 -2.14 7.32
N GLU A 93 14.22 -1.84 8.60
CA GLU A 93 13.12 -1.57 9.52
C GLU A 93 13.31 -0.22 10.20
N LEU A 94 12.28 0.64 10.14
CA LEU A 94 12.22 1.92 10.85
C LEU A 94 11.12 1.83 11.89
N ARG A 95 11.47 2.12 13.16
CA ARG A 95 10.51 2.13 14.27
C ARG A 95 10.62 3.44 15.04
N PHE A 96 9.47 4.00 15.38
CA PHE A 96 9.34 5.13 16.27
C PHE A 96 8.05 4.98 17.06
N LYS A 97 7.96 5.65 18.22
CA LYS A 97 6.72 5.79 18.98
C LYS A 97 6.25 7.21 18.81
N VAL A 98 4.96 7.40 18.53
CA VAL A 98 4.34 8.72 18.44
C VAL A 98 4.30 9.34 19.84
N GLY A 99 4.94 10.49 20.00
CA GLY A 99 4.88 11.31 21.21
C GLY A 99 3.82 12.40 21.12
N GLU A 100 3.58 13.12 22.22
CA GLU A 100 2.64 14.26 22.25
C GLU A 100 3.05 15.36 21.25
N ASP A 101 4.35 15.57 21.05
CA ASP A 101 4.87 16.59 20.12
C ASP A 101 4.57 16.29 18.64
N ASP A 102 4.35 15.00 18.28
CA ASP A 102 4.09 14.56 16.90
C ASP A 102 2.62 14.71 16.48
N LEU A 103 1.71 14.94 17.43
CA LEU A 103 0.26 15.06 17.22
C LEU A 103 -0.24 16.50 17.06
N ARG A 104 0.69 17.46 16.98
CA ARG A 104 0.41 18.89 16.87
C ARG A 104 -0.08 19.32 15.49
#